data_AF-A0A834GRX7-F1
#
_entry.id   AF-A0A834GRX7-F1
#
_cell.length_a   1.000
_cell.length_b   1.000
_cell.length_c   1.000
_cell.angle_alpha   90.00
_cell.angle_beta   90.00
_cell.angle_gamma   90.00
#
_symmetry.space_group_name_H-M   'P 1'
#
loop_
_entity.id
_entity.type
_entity.pdbx_description
1 polymer ?
#
loop_
_entity_poly.entity_id
_entity_poly.type
_entity_poly.pdbx_seq_one_letter_code
_entity_poly.pdbx_strand_id
1 'polypeptide(L)'
;MKRPYDAGVDGREHSKKPPVFISKAQREKIPILLPAKTPSSDHHPSSHDHRDYDRERERDSECARRLEKLAERKKEKEMESIKEQYLGSRKPKKRVIKPGAKFRFSFDWENTEDTSRDTNFLYQNPHEARLLFGRGFRAGVVRR
;
A
#
# COMPACT_ATOMS: atom_id res chain seq x y z
N MET A 1 22.08 -50.37 16.20
CA MET A 1 20.75 -50.28 16.85
C MET A 1 19.79 -49.60 15.89
N LYS A 2 18.91 -50.36 15.23
CA LYS A 2 17.87 -49.83 14.32
C LYS A 2 16.51 -50.00 15.01
N ARG A 3 15.77 -48.91 15.22
CA ARG A 3 14.40 -48.96 15.73
C ARG A 3 13.46 -49.35 14.58
N PRO A 4 12.56 -50.34 14.74
CA PRO A 4 11.60 -50.69 13.71
C PRO A 4 10.44 -49.69 13.68
N TYR A 5 9.81 -49.62 12.52
CA TYR A 5 8.74 -48.71 12.11
C TYR A 5 7.54 -48.69 13.07
N ASP A 6 7.12 -47.50 13.50
CA ASP A 6 5.77 -47.26 14.02
C ASP A 6 4.81 -47.12 12.84
N ALA A 7 3.95 -48.12 12.68
CA ALA A 7 2.76 -48.07 11.84
C ALA A 7 1.61 -47.48 12.67
N GLY A 8 1.05 -46.35 12.23
CA GLY A 8 -0.01 -45.64 12.95
C GLY A 8 -0.89 -44.78 12.06
N VAL A 9 -1.80 -45.45 11.33
CA VAL A 9 -3.20 -45.09 11.04
C VAL A 9 -3.51 -43.63 10.67
N ASP A 10 -3.68 -43.37 9.36
CA ASP A 10 -4.64 -42.38 8.86
C ASP A 10 -5.48 -43.02 7.74
N GLY A 11 -6.49 -43.77 8.16
CA GLY A 11 -7.51 -44.32 7.28
C GLY A 11 -8.49 -43.24 6.85
N ARG A 12 -8.24 -42.61 5.70
CA ARG A 12 -9.29 -41.96 4.90
C ARG A 12 -9.22 -42.53 3.49
N GLU A 13 -9.88 -43.67 3.28
CA GLU A 13 -10.06 -44.23 1.95
C GLU A 13 -10.86 -43.25 1.08
N HIS A 14 -10.17 -42.50 0.23
CA HIS A 14 -10.80 -41.79 -0.86
C HIS A 14 -11.24 -42.82 -1.90
N SER A 15 -12.54 -43.12 -1.93
CA SER A 15 -13.13 -44.01 -2.92
C SER A 15 -12.68 -43.58 -4.32
N LYS A 16 -12.07 -44.49 -5.09
CA LYS A 16 -11.55 -44.28 -6.46
C LYS A 16 -12.66 -44.07 -7.52
N LYS A 17 -13.74 -43.35 -7.18
CA LYS A 17 -14.82 -43.05 -8.12
C LYS A 17 -14.43 -41.79 -8.92
N PRO A 18 -14.55 -41.81 -10.27
CA PRO A 18 -14.29 -40.61 -11.05
C PRO A 18 -15.27 -39.50 -10.66
N PRO A 19 -14.85 -38.22 -10.66
CA PRO A 19 -15.73 -37.12 -10.31
C PRO A 19 -16.88 -37.03 -11.31
N VAL A 20 -18.11 -37.03 -10.80
CA VAL A 20 -19.31 -36.84 -11.62
C VAL A 20 -19.54 -35.35 -11.79
N PHE A 21 -19.37 -34.85 -13.02
CA PHE A 21 -19.62 -33.46 -13.34
C PHE A 21 -21.12 -33.21 -13.55
N ILE A 22 -21.68 -32.31 -12.75
CA ILE A 22 -23.08 -31.89 -12.84
C ILE A 22 -23.21 -30.82 -13.93
N SER A 23 -24.27 -30.88 -14.74
CA SER A 23 -24.52 -29.87 -15.78
C SER A 23 -24.78 -28.48 -15.18
N LYS A 24 -24.48 -27.41 -15.92
CA LYS A 24 -24.65 -26.03 -15.44
C LYS A 24 -26.08 -25.73 -14.94
N ALA A 25 -27.09 -26.24 -15.65
CA ALA A 25 -28.49 -26.10 -15.27
C ALA A 25 -28.85 -26.85 -13.96
N GLN A 26 -28.16 -27.95 -13.67
CA GLN A 26 -28.32 -28.66 -12.40
C GLN A 26 -27.53 -27.97 -11.28
N ARG A 27 -26.37 -27.38 -11.58
CA ARG A 27 -25.56 -26.62 -10.61
C ARG A 27 -26.29 -25.40 -10.08
N GLU A 28 -27.03 -24.68 -10.92
CA GLU A 28 -27.79 -23.48 -10.53
C GLU A 28 -29.01 -23.79 -9.66
N LYS A 29 -29.55 -25.01 -9.74
CA LYS A 29 -30.69 -25.45 -8.92
C LYS A 29 -30.28 -25.94 -7.52
N ILE A 30 -28.98 -26.17 -7.30
CA ILE A 30 -28.47 -26.56 -5.98
C ILE A 30 -28.40 -25.30 -5.12
N PRO A 31 -29.14 -25.22 -4.00
CA PRO A 31 -29.00 -24.08 -3.09
C PRO A 31 -27.57 -24.06 -2.56
N ILE A 32 -26.88 -22.93 -2.74
CA ILE A 32 -25.58 -22.70 -2.10
C ILE A 32 -25.89 -22.52 -0.62
N LEU A 33 -25.80 -23.61 0.14
CA LEU A 33 -25.89 -23.59 1.59
C LEU A 33 -24.57 -22.99 2.13
N LEU A 34 -24.42 -21.66 2.03
CA LEU A 34 -23.49 -20.96 2.90
C LEU A 34 -23.98 -21.23 4.32
N PRO A 35 -23.14 -21.72 5.24
CA PRO A 35 -23.56 -21.77 6.64
C PRO A 35 -23.92 -20.33 7.01
N ALA A 36 -25.20 -20.09 7.30
CA ALA A 36 -25.58 -18.87 7.99
C ALA A 36 -24.65 -18.79 9.20
N LYS A 37 -23.88 -17.70 9.31
CA LYS A 37 -23.20 -17.37 10.55
C LYS A 37 -24.33 -17.27 11.58
N THR A 38 -24.57 -18.36 12.31
CA THR A 38 -25.41 -18.30 13.49
C THR A 38 -24.68 -17.31 14.40
N PRO A 39 -25.31 -16.20 14.81
CA PRO A 39 -24.71 -15.37 15.84
C PRO A 39 -24.64 -16.25 17.09
N SER A 40 -23.46 -16.81 17.34
CA SER A 40 -23.19 -17.57 18.55
C SER A 40 -23.29 -16.60 19.73
N SER A 41 -24.21 -16.90 20.64
CA SER A 41 -24.36 -16.40 22.02
C SER A 41 -23.39 -15.27 22.43
N ASP A 42 -23.97 -14.07 22.52
CA ASP A 42 -23.84 -13.13 23.65
C ASP A 42 -22.44 -12.72 24.11
N HIS A 43 -21.52 -12.43 23.19
CA HIS A 43 -20.53 -11.39 23.46
C HIS A 43 -21.13 -10.03 23.13
N HIS A 44 -21.88 -9.45 24.07
CA HIS A 44 -22.15 -8.02 24.05
C HIS A 44 -20.78 -7.33 24.24
N PRO A 45 -20.29 -6.57 23.24
CA PRO A 45 -19.04 -5.84 23.40
C PRO A 45 -19.19 -4.96 24.64
N SER A 46 -18.21 -5.03 25.54
CA SER A 46 -18.23 -4.18 26.72
C SER A 46 -18.38 -2.72 26.29
N SER A 47 -19.04 -1.87 27.09
CA SER A 47 -19.11 -0.43 26.79
C SER A 47 -17.73 0.20 26.57
N HIS A 48 -16.67 -0.43 27.11
CA HIS A 48 -15.27 -0.10 26.81
C HIS A 48 -14.89 -0.38 25.35
N ASP A 49 -15.19 -1.58 24.82
CA ASP A 49 -14.92 -1.96 23.42
C ASP A 49 -15.66 -1.05 22.42
N HIS A 50 -16.92 -0.70 22.70
CA HIS A 50 -17.67 0.22 21.84
C HIS A 50 -17.03 1.61 21.77
N ARG A 51 -16.55 2.14 22.91
CA ARG A 51 -15.87 3.43 22.96
C ARG A 51 -14.51 3.41 22.27
N ASP A 52 -13.78 2.30 22.35
CA ASP A 52 -12.51 2.15 21.64
C ASP A 52 -12.73 2.03 20.13
N TYR A 53 -13.79 1.34 19.69
CA TYR A 53 -14.17 1.26 18.29
C TYR A 53 -14.57 2.62 17.70
N ASP A 54 -15.36 3.42 18.44
CA ASP A 54 -15.73 4.78 18.03
C ASP A 54 -14.49 5.69 17.94
N ARG A 55 -13.56 5.56 18.89
CA ARG A 55 -12.30 6.32 18.88
C ARG A 55 -11.39 5.90 17.72
N GLU A 56 -11.29 4.61 17.40
CA GLU A 56 -10.55 4.14 16.22
C GLU A 56 -11.18 4.67 14.94
N ARG A 57 -12.52 4.64 14.84
CA ARG A 57 -13.26 5.18 13.69
C ARG A 57 -13.03 6.68 13.50
N GLU A 58 -12.96 7.44 14.58
CA GLU A 58 -12.62 8.88 14.52
C GLU A 58 -11.20 9.09 14.01
N ARG A 59 -10.21 8.30 14.48
CA ARG A 59 -8.83 8.36 13.99
C ARG A 59 -8.72 7.98 12.51
N ASP A 60 -9.40 6.93 12.09
CA ASP A 60 -9.44 6.49 10.70
C ASP A 60 -10.06 7.56 9.80
N SER A 61 -11.14 8.20 10.28
CA SER A 61 -11.78 9.33 9.59
C SER A 61 -10.85 10.53 9.49
N GLU A 62 -10.09 10.84 10.55
CA GLU A 62 -9.10 11.91 10.54
C GLU A 62 -7.94 11.61 9.57
N CYS A 63 -7.43 10.37 9.60
CA CYS A 63 -6.42 9.89 8.66
C CYS A 63 -6.90 9.99 7.21
N ALA A 64 -8.13 9.57 6.93
CA ALA A 64 -8.73 9.66 5.61
C ALA A 64 -8.82 11.13 5.12
N ARG A 65 -9.28 12.05 5.98
CA ARG A 65 -9.34 13.49 5.64
C ARG A 65 -7.95 14.08 5.37
N ARG A 66 -6.92 13.67 6.13
CA ARG A 66 -5.53 14.11 5.89
C ARG A 66 -5.01 13.59 4.55
N LEU A 67 -5.29 12.33 4.22
CA LEU A 67 -4.90 11.73 2.94
C LEU A 67 -5.59 12.42 1.76
N GLU A 68 -6.88 12.70 1.88
CA GLU A 68 -7.65 13.44 0.87
C GLU A 68 -7.06 14.83 0.62
N LYS A 69 -6.80 15.60 1.68
CA LYS A 69 -6.17 16.92 1.57
C LYS A 69 -4.79 16.86 0.92
N LEU A 70 -4.00 15.82 1.19
CA LEU A 70 -2.70 15.64 0.52
C LEU A 70 -2.87 15.29 -0.96
N ALA A 71 -3.87 14.48 -1.31
CA ALA A 71 -4.18 14.15 -2.69
C ALA A 71 -4.64 15.38 -3.49
N GLU A 72 -5.48 16.24 -2.89
CA GLU A 72 -5.89 17.50 -3.49
C GLU A 72 -4.69 18.41 -3.78
N ARG A 73 -3.79 18.60 -2.80
CA ARG A 73 -2.57 19.41 -3.00
C ARG A 73 -1.65 18.85 -4.09
N LYS A 74 -1.60 17.52 -4.26
CA LYS A 74 -0.83 16.90 -5.36
C LYS A 74 -1.46 17.21 -6.72
N LYS A 75 -2.79 17.10 -6.83
CA LYS A 75 -3.54 17.44 -8.05
C LYS A 75 -3.40 18.92 -8.42
N GLU A 76 -3.44 19.81 -7.44
CA GLU A 76 -3.24 21.25 -7.67
C GLU A 76 -1.88 21.54 -8.30
N LYS A 77 -0.81 20.92 -7.77
CA LYS A 77 0.55 21.07 -8.30
C LYS A 77 0.70 20.49 -9.71
N GLU A 78 0.04 19.36 -9.98
CA GLU A 78 0.00 18.79 -11.33
C GLU A 78 -0.67 19.75 -12.32
N MET A 79 -1.83 20.29 -11.95
CA MET A 79 -2.54 21.28 -12.77
C MET A 79 -1.73 22.57 -12.95
N GLU A 80 -0.99 23.00 -11.92
CA GLU A 80 -0.07 24.14 -12.01
C GLU A 80 1.07 23.85 -12.98
N SER A 81 1.70 22.68 -12.90
CA SER A 81 2.77 22.27 -13.83
C SER A 81 2.28 22.26 -15.28
N ILE A 82 1.09 21.74 -15.55
CA ILE A 82 0.49 21.74 -16.89
C ILE A 82 0.23 23.18 -17.33
N LYS A 83 -0.35 24.02 -16.47
CA LYS A 83 -0.60 25.43 -16.79
C LYS A 83 0.69 26.17 -17.09
N GLU A 84 1.75 25.97 -16.31
CA GLU A 84 3.05 26.60 -16.55
C GLU A 84 3.69 26.15 -17.87
N GLN A 85 3.59 24.86 -18.21
CA GLN A 85 4.13 24.31 -19.45
C GLN A 85 3.46 24.90 -20.69
N TYR A 86 2.15 25.11 -20.66
CA TYR A 86 1.38 25.53 -21.84
C TYR A 86 1.05 27.03 -21.89
N LEU A 87 0.80 27.67 -20.75
CA LEU A 87 0.54 29.11 -20.67
C LEU A 87 1.80 29.93 -20.37
N GLY A 88 2.90 29.26 -19.99
CA GLY A 88 4.15 29.89 -19.59
C GLY A 88 4.14 30.41 -18.16
N SER A 89 5.28 30.32 -17.48
CA SER A 89 5.44 30.86 -16.13
C SER A 89 5.55 32.39 -16.16
N ARG A 90 4.91 33.07 -15.20
CA ARG A 90 5.22 34.48 -14.94
C ARG A 90 6.62 34.56 -14.35
N LYS A 91 7.52 35.36 -14.97
CA LYS A 91 8.91 35.49 -14.52
C LYS A 91 8.95 35.80 -13.01
N PRO A 92 9.58 34.94 -12.18
CA PRO A 92 9.65 35.19 -10.76
C PRO A 92 10.42 36.50 -10.52
N LYS A 93 9.83 37.40 -9.72
CA LYS A 93 10.46 38.67 -9.39
C LYS A 93 11.73 38.37 -8.58
N LYS A 94 12.87 38.89 -9.05
CA LYS A 94 14.16 38.74 -8.37
C LYS A 94 14.06 39.36 -6.98
N ARG A 95 14.13 38.54 -5.94
CA ARG A 95 14.10 39.01 -4.54
C ARG A 95 15.38 39.78 -4.25
N VAL A 96 15.27 40.87 -3.47
CA VAL A 96 16.45 41.61 -2.99
C VAL A 96 17.16 40.74 -1.96
N ILE A 97 18.33 40.23 -2.33
CA ILE A 97 19.18 39.44 -1.44
C ILE A 97 20.09 40.40 -0.67
N LYS A 98 20.14 40.25 0.66
CA LYS A 98 21.01 41.06 1.52
C LYS A 98 22.48 40.86 1.10
N PRO A 99 23.30 41.92 0.99
CA PRO A 99 24.63 41.80 0.41
C PRO A 99 25.58 40.80 1.08
N GLY A 100 25.40 40.48 2.37
CA GLY A 100 26.19 39.48 3.09
C GLY A 100 25.70 38.04 2.94
N ALA A 101 24.49 37.81 2.43
CA ALA A 101 23.95 36.47 2.20
C ALA A 101 24.50 35.85 0.91
N LYS A 102 24.72 36.66 -0.12
CA LYS A 102 25.29 36.24 -1.42
C LYS A 102 26.77 35.82 -1.39
N PHE A 103 27.46 36.03 -0.28
CA PHE A 103 28.88 35.67 -0.08
C PHE A 103 29.11 34.69 1.07
N ARG A 104 28.04 34.20 1.71
CA ARG A 104 28.17 33.10 2.67
C ARG A 104 28.38 31.82 1.89
N PHE A 105 29.55 31.20 2.03
CA PHE A 105 29.80 29.87 1.50
C PHE A 105 29.02 28.84 2.32
N SER A 106 28.04 28.20 1.69
CA SER A 106 27.44 26.96 2.16
C SER A 106 28.06 25.81 1.40
N PHE A 107 28.54 24.79 2.13
CA PHE A 107 29.03 23.56 1.54
C PHE A 107 27.92 22.49 1.40
N ASP A 108 26.79 22.72 2.07
CA ASP A 108 25.61 21.88 1.99
C ASP A 108 24.74 22.24 0.77
N TRP A 109 24.05 21.24 0.25
CA TRP A 109 23.03 21.40 -0.77
C TRP A 109 21.75 22.02 -0.18
N GLU A 110 21.16 23.00 -0.86
CA GLU A 110 19.88 23.55 -0.45
C GLU A 110 18.73 22.58 -0.80
N ASN A 111 17.71 22.44 0.05
CA ASN A 111 16.55 21.58 -0.22
C ASN A 111 15.73 22.00 -1.45
N THR A 112 15.89 23.24 -1.92
CA THR A 112 15.29 23.77 -3.15
C THR A 112 15.95 23.20 -4.41
N GLU A 113 17.15 22.64 -4.30
CA GLU A 113 17.89 22.00 -5.38
C GLU A 113 17.51 20.51 -5.55
N ASP A 114 16.68 19.96 -4.66
CA ASP A 114 16.15 18.60 -4.76
C ASP A 114 15.13 18.46 -5.90
N THR A 115 15.50 17.69 -6.93
CA THR A 115 14.68 17.44 -8.13
C THR A 115 13.90 16.11 -8.06
N SER A 116 14.09 15.31 -7.00
CA SER A 116 13.46 13.98 -6.91
C SER A 116 11.96 14.02 -6.62
N ARG A 117 11.42 15.20 -6.25
CA ARG A 117 10.04 15.38 -5.83
C ARG A 117 9.09 15.61 -6.99
N ASP A 118 8.65 14.51 -7.60
CA ASP A 118 7.60 14.53 -8.63
C ASP A 118 6.19 14.61 -8.00
N THR A 119 5.22 15.17 -8.71
CA THR A 119 3.78 15.13 -8.36
C THR A 119 3.18 13.76 -8.69
N ASN A 120 3.64 13.12 -9.77
CA ASN A 120 3.14 11.86 -10.28
C ASN A 120 3.61 10.68 -9.40
N PHE A 121 2.65 9.82 -9.04
CA PHE A 121 2.90 8.63 -8.22
C PHE A 121 3.85 7.63 -8.88
N LEU A 122 3.83 7.50 -10.22
CA LEU A 122 4.67 6.56 -10.97
C LEU A 122 6.16 6.87 -10.81
N TYR A 123 6.51 8.15 -10.67
CA TYR A 123 7.89 8.59 -10.47
C TYR A 123 8.27 8.71 -8.98
N GLN A 124 7.29 8.76 -8.06
CA GLN A 124 7.53 8.67 -6.61
C GLN A 124 7.91 7.25 -6.17
N ASN A 125 7.33 6.22 -6.80
CA ASN A 125 7.68 4.82 -6.57
C ASN A 125 8.14 4.15 -7.88
N PRO A 126 9.34 4.50 -8.38
CA PRO A 126 9.89 3.83 -9.55
C PRO A 126 10.02 2.33 -9.28
N HIS A 127 9.56 1.50 -10.21
CA HIS A 127 9.81 0.07 -10.13
C HIS A 127 11.31 -0.20 -10.22
N GLU A 128 11.93 -0.56 -9.10
CA GLU A 128 13.36 -0.88 -9.07
C GLU A 128 13.63 -2.12 -9.93
N ALA A 129 14.59 -1.99 -10.84
CA ALA A 129 15.05 -3.12 -11.64
C ALA A 129 15.62 -4.20 -10.71
N ARG A 130 15.16 -5.44 -10.86
CA ARG A 130 15.77 -6.60 -10.19
C ARG A 130 17.19 -6.78 -10.74
N LEU A 131 18.18 -6.31 -9.99
CA LEU A 131 19.58 -6.35 -10.39
C LEU A 131 20.02 -7.80 -10.65
N LEU A 132 20.62 -8.04 -11.81
CA LEU A 132 21.05 -9.36 -12.27
C LEU A 132 19.98 -10.45 -12.05
N PHE A 133 18.73 -10.17 -12.42
CA PHE A 133 17.58 -11.09 -12.25
C PHE A 133 17.36 -11.56 -10.80
N GLY A 134 17.69 -10.71 -9.81
CA GLY A 134 17.55 -11.02 -8.38
C GLY A 134 18.77 -11.69 -7.76
N ARG A 135 19.84 -11.92 -8.53
CA ARG A 135 21.13 -12.43 -8.03
C ARG A 135 22.11 -11.30 -7.67
N GLY A 136 21.84 -10.08 -8.14
CA GLY A 136 22.71 -8.91 -7.97
C GLY A 136 22.24 -7.99 -6.86
N PHE A 137 23.16 -7.16 -6.37
CA PHE A 137 22.91 -6.21 -5.29
C PHE A 137 23.31 -4.81 -5.72
N ARG A 138 22.62 -3.81 -5.17
CA ARG A 138 22.98 -2.41 -5.39
C ARG A 138 24.31 -2.13 -4.68
N ALA A 139 25.26 -1.57 -5.40
CA ALA A 139 26.56 -1.21 -4.81
C ALA A 139 26.37 -0.23 -3.64
N GLY A 140 27.20 -0.37 -2.61
CA GLY A 140 27.17 0.49 -1.41
C GLY A 140 26.06 0.18 -0.39
N VAL A 141 25.17 -0.77 -0.67
CA VAL A 141 24.12 -1.20 0.28
C VAL A 141 24.59 -2.47 1.01
N VAL A 142 24.53 -2.45 2.35
CA VAL A 142 24.87 -3.62 3.17
C VAL A 142 23.81 -4.71 2.97
N ARG A 143 24.28 -5.94 2.76
CA ARG A 143 23.42 -7.13 2.68
C ARG A 143 23.02 -7.48 4.12
N ARG A 144 21.74 -7.32 4.45
CA ARG A 144 21.15 -7.78 5.71
C ARG A 144 20.32 -9.03 5.47
#